data_AF-A0AAD9VAW3-F1
#
_entry.id   AF-A0AAD9VAW3-F1
#
_cell.length_a   1.000
_cell.length_b   1.000
_cell.length_c   1.000
_cell.angle_alpha   90.00
_cell.angle_beta   90.00
_cell.angle_gamma   90.00
#
_symmetry.space_group_name_H-M   'P 1'
#
loop_
_entity.id
_entity.type
_entity.pdbx_description
1 polymer ?
#
loop_
_entity_poly.entity_id
_entity_poly.type
_entity_poly.pdbx_seq_one_letter_code
_entity_poly.pdbx_strand_id
1 'polypeptide(L)'
;MPKRSFPFDETPRLQLKTHIYVSHIEKEEIYARTLELMHEASVRLQKDKEEIKRNVPVEQEFKCRSCVQVKSEVPVACSFCEKNSCANCSRYDERFERCFCLGCSEH
;
A
#
# COMPACT_ATOMS: atom_id res chain seq x y z
N MET A 1 84.55 -24.36 4.51
CA MET A 1 83.77 -23.33 3.80
C MET A 1 82.87 -22.63 4.80
N PRO A 2 82.88 -21.28 4.92
CA PRO A 2 81.99 -20.59 5.83
C PRO A 2 80.58 -20.46 5.22
N LYS A 3 79.54 -20.66 6.04
CA LYS A 3 78.14 -20.55 5.62
C LYS A 3 77.84 -19.08 5.27
N ARG A 4 77.28 -18.83 4.08
CA ARG A 4 76.78 -17.51 3.66
C ARG A 4 75.70 -17.06 4.65
N SER A 5 75.86 -15.89 5.26
CA SER A 5 74.79 -15.19 5.96
C SER A 5 73.79 -14.64 4.92
N PHE A 6 72.50 -14.83 5.20
CA PHE A 6 71.41 -14.34 4.36
C PHE A 6 71.27 -12.82 4.58
N PRO A 7 71.15 -11.99 3.53
CA PRO A 7 71.28 -10.53 3.64
C PRO A 7 70.00 -9.82 4.12
N PHE A 8 69.03 -10.56 4.67
CA PHE A 8 67.71 -10.03 5.00
C PHE A 8 67.40 -9.97 6.51
N ASP A 9 68.36 -10.32 7.37
CA ASP A 9 68.15 -10.31 8.83
C ASP A 9 68.16 -8.90 9.47
N GLU A 10 68.47 -7.84 8.70
CA GLU A 10 68.60 -6.47 9.22
C GLU A 10 67.68 -5.45 8.52
N THR A 11 66.41 -5.78 8.28
CA THR A 11 65.43 -4.74 7.91
C THR A 11 64.50 -4.43 9.08
N PRO A 12 64.40 -3.15 9.52
CA PRO A 12 63.40 -2.78 10.50
C PRO A 12 62.02 -2.99 9.88
N ARG A 13 61.12 -3.67 10.60
CA ARG A 13 59.72 -3.80 10.20
C ARG A 13 59.12 -2.39 10.09
N LEU A 14 58.94 -1.91 8.85
CA LEU A 14 58.16 -0.71 8.56
C LEU A 14 56.72 -0.96 9.04
N GLN A 15 56.43 -0.52 10.27
CA GLN A 15 55.06 -0.49 10.78
C GLN A 15 54.32 0.66 10.08
N LEU A 16 53.47 0.31 9.13
CA LEU A 16 52.50 1.24 8.56
C LEU A 16 51.55 1.68 9.68
N LYS A 17 51.67 2.93 10.14
CA LYS A 17 50.66 3.56 11.00
C LYS A 17 49.41 3.81 10.17
N THR A 18 48.43 2.92 10.27
CA THR A 18 47.09 3.16 9.74
C THR A 18 46.36 4.11 10.69
N HIS A 19 46.45 5.42 10.41
CA HIS A 19 45.53 6.37 11.04
C HIS A 19 44.13 6.12 10.47
N ILE A 20 43.29 5.39 11.20
CA ILE A 20 41.87 5.31 10.93
C ILE A 20 41.20 6.46 11.69
N TYR A 21 41.03 7.60 11.01
CA TYR A 21 40.11 8.64 11.48
C TYR A 21 38.69 8.18 11.19
N VAL A 22 38.01 7.60 12.20
CA VAL A 22 36.54 7.47 12.15
C VAL A 22 35.98 8.70 12.83
N SER A 23 35.65 9.72 12.04
CA SER A 23 34.95 10.94 12.47
C SER A 23 33.62 10.54 13.13
N HIS A 24 33.58 10.52 14.46
CA HIS A 24 32.34 10.27 15.22
C HIS A 24 31.22 11.28 14.90
N ILE A 25 31.59 12.42 14.30
CA ILE A 25 30.72 13.53 13.91
C ILE A 25 29.72 13.12 12.80
N GLU A 26 30.10 12.21 11.89
CA GLU A 26 29.21 11.80 10.79
C GLU A 26 28.08 10.88 11.26
N LYS A 27 28.28 10.09 12.32
CA LYS A 27 27.28 9.12 12.77
C LYS A 27 26.02 9.76 13.34
N GLU A 28 26.17 10.82 14.13
CA GLU A 28 25.04 11.49 14.78
C GLU A 28 24.19 12.26 13.75
N GLU A 29 24.84 12.93 12.79
CA GLU A 29 24.14 13.62 11.69
C GLU A 29 23.41 12.65 10.76
N ILE A 30 24.04 11.51 10.43
CA ILE A 30 23.40 10.46 9.61
C ILE A 30 22.19 9.88 10.36
N TYR A 31 22.29 9.68 11.67
CA TYR A 31 21.21 9.15 12.50
C TYR A 31 20.03 10.13 12.61
N ALA A 32 20.32 11.41 12.84
CA ALA A 32 19.30 12.46 12.86
C ALA A 32 18.57 12.57 11.51
N ARG A 33 19.32 12.57 10.41
CA ARG A 33 18.76 12.64 9.06
C ARG A 33 17.91 11.43 8.70
N THR A 34 18.30 10.22 9.13
CA THR A 34 17.48 9.02 8.91
C THR A 34 16.20 9.03 9.74
N LEU A 35 16.24 9.53 10.98
CA LEU A 35 15.03 9.72 11.80
C LEU A 35 14.04 10.70 11.16
N GLU A 36 14.52 11.83 10.64
CA GLU A 36 13.69 12.81 9.94
C GLU A 36 13.00 12.21 8.71
N LEU A 37 13.74 11.48 7.88
CA LEU A 37 13.20 10.81 6.69
C LEU A 37 12.13 9.76 7.07
N MET A 38 12.37 8.99 8.14
CA MET A 38 11.41 7.99 8.62
C MET A 38 10.13 8.66 9.16
N HIS A 39 10.26 9.78 9.85
CA HIS A 39 9.11 10.56 10.33
C HIS A 39 8.31 11.15 9.16
N GLU A 40 8.98 11.74 8.17
CA GLU A 40 8.33 12.30 6.99
C GLU A 40 7.59 11.22 6.18
N ALA A 41 8.21 10.06 5.97
CA ALA A 41 7.56 8.92 5.31
C ALA A 41 6.33 8.44 6.10
N SER A 42 6.41 8.40 7.44
CA SER A 42 5.30 7.99 8.30
C SER A 42 4.12 8.96 8.21
N VAL A 43 4.38 10.26 8.18
CA VAL A 43 3.33 11.29 8.02
C VAL A 43 2.66 11.19 6.65
N ARG A 44 3.43 10.94 5.58
CA ARG A 44 2.88 10.72 4.24
C ARG A 44 1.95 9.50 4.21
N LEU A 45 2.40 8.36 4.76
CA LEU A 45 1.58 7.15 4.85
C LEU A 45 0.30 7.36 5.68
N GLN A 46 0.34 8.17 6.74
CA GLN A 46 -0.85 8.50 7.52
C GLN A 46 -1.84 9.35 6.73
N LYS A 47 -1.36 10.33 5.95
CA LYS A 47 -2.21 11.13 5.05
C LYS A 47 -2.86 10.25 3.98
N ASP A 48 -2.09 9.39 3.33
CA ASP A 48 -2.60 8.47 2.31
C ASP A 48 -3.63 7.49 2.90
N LYS A 49 -3.41 7.02 4.14
CA LYS A 49 -4.38 6.16 4.85
C LYS A 49 -5.70 6.87 5.14
N GLU A 50 -5.65 8.14 5.54
CA GLU A 50 -6.85 8.96 5.77
C GLU A 50 -7.61 9.25 4.47
N GLU A 51 -6.89 9.39 3.35
CA GLU A 51 -7.48 9.57 2.02
C GLU A 51 -8.13 8.28 1.50
N ILE A 52 -7.49 7.12 1.71
CA ILE A 52 -8.04 5.80 1.36
C ILE A 52 -9.33 5.51 2.15
N LYS A 53 -9.40 5.87 3.45
CA LYS A 53 -10.61 5.67 4.27
C LYS A 53 -11.82 6.44 3.75
N ARG A 54 -11.64 7.61 3.12
CA ARG A 54 -12.75 8.39 2.55
C ARG A 54 -13.34 7.77 1.30
N ASN A 55 -12.58 6.93 0.61
CA ASN A 55 -12.98 6.25 -0.62
C ASN A 55 -13.45 4.81 -0.41
N VAL A 56 -13.60 4.36 0.84
CA VAL A 56 -14.29 3.10 1.12
C VAL A 56 -15.77 3.35 0.92
N PRO A 57 -16.44 2.69 -0.06
CA PRO A 57 -17.87 2.79 -0.18
C PRO A 57 -18.46 2.29 1.14
N VAL A 58 -19.11 3.19 1.88
CA VAL A 58 -19.91 2.84 3.04
C VAL A 58 -20.85 1.74 2.58
N GLU A 59 -20.80 0.57 3.21
CA GLU A 59 -21.73 -0.54 2.95
C GLU A 59 -23.16 0.00 3.22
N GLN A 60 -23.78 0.58 2.21
CA GLN A 60 -25.12 1.14 2.31
C GLN A 60 -26.09 -0.01 2.20
N GLU A 61 -26.63 -0.42 3.35
CA GLU A 61 -27.72 -1.36 3.40
C GLU A 61 -28.96 -0.79 2.69
N PHE A 62 -29.52 -1.54 1.75
CA PHE A 62 -30.75 -1.19 1.07
C PHE A 62 -31.75 -2.33 1.14
N LYS A 63 -33.04 -1.99 1.12
CA LYS A 63 -34.13 -2.97 1.06
C LYS A 63 -34.51 -3.26 -0.38
N CYS A 64 -34.31 -4.49 -0.84
CA CYS A 64 -34.66 -4.89 -2.20
C CYS A 64 -36.18 -4.83 -2.41
N ARG A 65 -36.63 -4.19 -3.49
CA ARG A 65 -38.06 -4.08 -3.84
C ARG A 65 -38.73 -5.43 -4.08
N SER A 66 -38.06 -6.37 -4.75
CA SER A 66 -38.68 -7.64 -5.16
C SER A 66 -38.75 -8.66 -4.01
N CYS A 67 -37.62 -8.95 -3.35
CA CYS A 67 -37.57 -9.94 -2.26
C CYS A 67 -37.75 -9.35 -0.85
N VAL A 68 -37.82 -8.02 -0.71
CA VAL A 68 -38.09 -7.31 0.56
C VAL A 68 -36.98 -7.50 1.63
N GLN A 69 -35.89 -8.19 1.30
CA GLN A 69 -34.73 -8.37 2.17
C GLN A 69 -33.81 -7.15 2.16
N VAL A 70 -33.15 -6.90 3.29
CA VAL A 70 -32.07 -5.93 3.41
C VAL A 70 -30.77 -6.57 2.89
N LYS A 71 -30.02 -5.85 2.08
CA LYS A 71 -28.77 -6.28 1.46
C LYS A 71 -27.73 -5.17 1.57
N SER A 72 -26.47 -5.54 1.77
CA SER A 72 -25.32 -4.63 1.82
C SER A 72 -24.53 -4.57 0.49
N GLU A 73 -25.03 -5.24 -0.55
CA GLU A 73 -24.43 -5.23 -1.89
C GLU A 73 -24.76 -3.94 -2.65
N VAL A 74 -24.14 -3.73 -3.82
CA VAL A 74 -24.43 -2.58 -4.68
C VAL A 74 -25.87 -2.68 -5.20
N PRO A 75 -26.76 -1.72 -4.90
CA PRO A 75 -28.14 -1.76 -5.38
C PRO A 75 -28.21 -1.57 -6.89
N VAL A 76 -29.05 -2.36 -7.55
CA VAL A 76 -29.38 -2.18 -8.97
C VAL A 76 -30.70 -1.42 -9.07
N ALA A 77 -30.65 -0.21 -9.62
CA ALA A 77 -31.84 0.61 -9.83
C ALA A 77 -32.63 0.14 -11.07
N CYS A 78 -33.93 -0.10 -10.89
CA CYS A 78 -34.82 -0.46 -11.99
C CYS A 78 -35.14 0.76 -12.87
N SER A 79 -34.90 0.70 -14.18
CA SER A 79 -35.16 1.79 -15.12
C SER A 79 -36.65 2.13 -15.31
N PHE A 80 -37.57 1.23 -14.93
CA PHE A 80 -39.01 1.49 -15.00
C PHE A 80 -39.59 2.14 -13.73
N CYS A 81 -39.33 1.56 -12.56
CA CYS A 81 -39.94 2.03 -11.30
C CYS A 81 -38.98 2.80 -10.38
N GLU A 82 -37.72 2.98 -10.79
CA GLU A 82 -36.65 3.68 -10.06
C GLU A 82 -36.33 3.13 -8.66
N LYS A 83 -36.87 1.96 -8.31
CA LYS A 83 -36.62 1.30 -7.04
C LYS A 83 -35.40 0.38 -7.12
N ASN A 84 -34.70 0.27 -6.01
CA ASN A 84 -33.53 -0.60 -5.88
C ASN A 84 -33.95 -2.08 -5.74
N SER A 85 -33.23 -2.93 -6.45
CA SER A 85 -33.31 -4.38 -6.41
C SER A 85 -31.92 -4.98 -6.20
N CYS A 86 -31.84 -6.14 -5.56
CA CYS A 86 -30.61 -6.91 -5.55
C CYS A 86 -30.31 -7.49 -6.93
N ALA A 87 -29.05 -7.86 -7.17
CA ALA A 87 -28.60 -8.45 -8.43
C ALA A 87 -29.48 -9.66 -8.84
N ASN A 88 -29.81 -10.52 -7.87
CA ASN A 88 -30.67 -11.71 -8.09
C ASN A 88 -32.12 -11.36 -8.44
N CYS A 89 -32.57 -10.15 -8.11
CA CYS A 89 -33.92 -9.67 -8.37
C CYS A 89 -33.98 -8.61 -9.48
N SER A 90 -32.89 -8.45 -10.23
CA SER A 90 -32.78 -7.59 -11.40
C SER A 90 -32.49 -8.42 -12.65
N ARG A 91 -32.99 -7.97 -13.80
CA ARG A 91 -32.65 -8.49 -15.13
C ARG A 91 -32.15 -7.34 -15.99
N TYR A 92 -31.08 -7.60 -16.72
CA TYR A 92 -30.59 -6.68 -17.74
C TYR A 92 -31.28 -6.98 -19.07
N ASP A 93 -31.86 -5.96 -19.71
CA ASP A 93 -32.39 -6.04 -21.06
C ASP A 93 -31.35 -5.48 -22.04
N GLU A 94 -30.83 -6.34 -22.90
CA GLU A 94 -29.84 -5.99 -23.92
C GLU A 94 -30.38 -5.02 -24.97
N ARG A 95 -31.68 -4.99 -25.23
CA ARG A 95 -32.28 -4.13 -26.28
C ARG A 95 -32.28 -2.66 -25.88
N PHE A 96 -32.45 -2.39 -24.59
CA PHE A 96 -32.52 -1.04 -24.05
C PHE A 96 -31.28 -0.67 -23.23
N GLU A 97 -30.35 -1.61 -23.06
CA GLU A 97 -29.15 -1.49 -22.22
C GLU A 97 -29.48 -1.03 -20.79
N ARG A 98 -30.54 -1.62 -20.21
CA ARG A 98 -31.13 -1.17 -18.95
C ARG A 98 -31.45 -2.32 -18.01
N CYS A 99 -31.38 -2.04 -16.71
CA CYS A 99 -31.77 -2.99 -15.67
C CYS A 99 -33.22 -2.80 -15.26
N PHE A 100 -33.96 -3.89 -15.14
CA PHE A 100 -35.34 -3.92 -14.66
C PHE A 100 -35.43 -4.84 -13.44
N CYS A 101 -36.21 -4.48 -12.44
CA CYS A 101 -36.52 -5.42 -11.35
C CYS A 101 -37.42 -6.55 -11.89
N LEU A 102 -37.39 -7.72 -11.26
CA LEU A 102 -38.20 -8.88 -11.69
C LEU A 102 -39.66 -8.53 -11.95
N GLY A 103 -40.30 -7.77 -11.04
CA GLY A 103 -41.70 -7.38 -11.20
C GLY A 103 -41.99 -6.41 -12.35
N CYS A 104 -40.99 -5.70 -12.88
CA CYS A 104 -41.13 -4.83 -14.06
C CYS A 104 -40.61 -5.48 -15.34
N SER A 105 -39.88 -6.60 -15.24
CA SER A 105 -39.38 -7.35 -16.41
C SER A 105 -40.38 -8.35 -16.99
N GLU A 106 -41.44 -8.66 -16.23
CA GLU A 106 -42.50 -9.61 -16.61
C GLU A 106 -43.73 -8.93 -17.21
N HIS A 107 -43.71 -7.60 -17.33
CA HIS A 107 -44.77 -6.76 -17.91
C HIS A 107 -44.27 -6.10 -19.19
#